data_AF-D7BX78-F1
#
_entry.id   AF-D7BX78-F1
#
_cell.length_a   1.000
_cell.length_b   1.000
_cell.length_c   1.000
_cell.angle_alpha   90.00
_cell.angle_beta   90.00
_cell.angle_gamma   90.00
#
_symmetry.space_group_name_H-M   'P 1'
#
loop_
_entity.id
_entity.type
_entity.pdbx_description
1 polymer ?
#
loop_
_entity_poly.entity_id
_entity_poly.type
_entity_poly.pdbx_seq_one_letter_code
_entity_poly.pdbx_strand_id
1 'polypeptide(L)'
;MMRIRRGIAACAALVAAGLPAAGCGSDTEDERGGTADESGRGRPGAETKPPTSAPRVPGVDGSSDPDLLFTEAQLEKALLDGDELPGGGREVWSARGTFNQVAQVPEGGGLWADCPAAVKGDIAELWAFRAPSVVRHLVPDDRKAAAGGAGIRPEVLLSMTRERADRYLELTRALYKSCPRTAVDAEAGPPHTYRYTADDVELGDDAFVETSQSKDADAEQENVADLGPSYQVYVRLGGVIVTSGDWKDRAAALAAAAKAAEKVRTTLYSKPPNGHG
;
A
#
# COMPACT_ATOMS: atom_id res chain seq x y z
N MET A 1 25.56 48.97 -1.99
CA MET A 1 24.19 49.17 -1.46
C MET A 1 23.38 47.93 -1.87
N MET A 2 22.54 47.30 -1.06
CA MET A 2 21.98 47.64 0.26
C MET A 2 21.75 46.32 1.03
N ARG A 3 22.25 46.20 2.27
CA ARG A 3 22.05 44.99 3.11
C ARG A 3 20.78 45.17 3.94
N ILE A 4 19.89 44.18 3.98
CA ILE A 4 18.77 44.14 4.93
C ILE A 4 19.04 43.04 5.96
N ARG A 5 19.24 43.46 7.22
CA ARG A 5 19.31 42.58 8.39
C ARG A 5 17.93 42.52 9.05
N ARG A 6 17.49 41.32 9.41
CA ARG A 6 16.55 41.02 10.50
C ARG A 6 17.07 39.74 11.15
N GLY A 7 17.16 39.59 12.47
CA GLY A 7 16.71 40.46 13.55
C GLY A 7 16.35 39.57 14.74
N ILE A 8 17.35 39.16 15.53
CA ILE A 8 17.16 38.25 16.66
C ILE A 8 16.36 38.97 17.75
N ALA A 9 15.33 38.31 18.27
CA ALA A 9 14.68 38.67 19.53
C ALA A 9 14.61 37.41 20.41
N ALA A 10 15.38 37.40 21.48
CA ALA A 10 15.28 36.40 22.53
C ALA A 10 14.34 36.90 23.63
N CYS A 11 13.53 36.01 24.19
CA CYS A 11 12.85 36.20 25.47
C CYS A 11 13.01 34.92 26.30
N ALA A 12 13.47 35.07 27.54
CA ALA A 12 13.62 33.97 28.49
C ALA A 12 12.99 34.38 29.84
N ALA A 13 12.15 33.50 30.40
CA ALA A 13 11.73 33.41 31.81
C ALA A 13 10.98 32.06 31.95
N LEU A 14 11.42 31.05 32.70
CA LEU A 14 11.71 30.91 34.16
C LEU A 14 10.50 30.50 35.02
N VAL A 15 10.56 29.24 35.48
CA VAL A 15 10.19 28.70 36.83
C VAL A 15 8.70 28.53 37.22
N ALA A 16 8.30 27.27 37.43
CA ALA A 16 7.79 26.67 38.70
C ALA A 16 7.33 25.21 38.42
N ALA A 17 7.99 24.15 38.91
CA ALA A 17 7.96 23.60 40.28
C ALA A 17 6.61 22.95 40.67
N GLY A 18 6.60 21.61 40.84
CA GLY A 18 5.38 20.85 41.17
C GLY A 18 5.51 19.32 41.19
N LEU A 19 6.45 18.77 41.96
CA LEU A 19 6.46 17.34 42.33
C LEU A 19 5.54 17.10 43.53
N PRO A 20 4.93 15.91 43.62
CA PRO A 20 5.09 15.13 44.84
C PRO A 20 5.57 13.69 44.55
N ALA A 21 6.33 13.16 45.50
CA ALA A 21 6.75 11.76 45.55
C ALA A 21 6.31 11.13 46.89
N ALA A 22 6.49 9.80 47.00
CA ALA A 22 6.18 8.90 48.11
C ALA A 22 4.70 8.45 48.22
N GLY A 23 4.42 7.16 48.48
CA GLY A 23 5.35 6.03 48.56
C GLY A 23 4.72 4.71 49.06
N CYS A 24 5.52 3.64 49.04
CA CYS A 24 5.32 2.28 49.65
C CYS A 24 4.08 1.48 49.15
N GLY A 25 4.13 0.17 48.91
CA GLY A 25 4.89 -0.91 49.58
C GLY A 25 4.08 -1.42 50.79
N SER A 26 3.79 -2.72 50.99
CA SER A 26 4.38 -3.95 50.42
C SER A 26 3.44 -5.18 50.57
N ASP A 27 3.89 -6.29 50.00
CA ASP A 27 3.40 -7.68 49.96
C ASP A 27 2.63 -8.26 51.18
N THR A 28 1.71 -9.18 50.90
CA THR A 28 1.73 -10.56 51.47
C THR A 28 0.91 -11.57 50.64
N GLU A 29 1.46 -12.77 50.48
CA GLU A 29 0.77 -13.97 49.99
C GLU A 29 0.00 -14.66 51.14
N ASP A 30 -1.08 -15.40 50.85
CA ASP A 30 -1.30 -16.69 51.54
C ASP A 30 -2.30 -17.62 50.83
N GLU A 31 -2.21 -18.91 51.14
CA GLU A 31 -2.76 -20.05 50.40
C GLU A 31 -4.14 -20.62 50.88
N ARG A 32 -4.74 -21.44 49.99
CA ARG A 32 -5.55 -22.69 50.25
C ARG A 32 -7.05 -22.68 50.61
N GLY A 33 -7.76 -23.49 49.80
CA GLY A 33 -8.83 -24.42 50.23
C GLY A 33 -10.27 -23.90 50.11
N GLY A 34 -11.26 -24.63 49.56
CA GLY A 34 -11.25 -25.94 48.88
C GLY A 34 -12.62 -26.64 49.00
N THR A 35 -13.13 -27.25 47.92
CA THR A 35 -14.40 -28.05 47.83
C THR A 35 -15.70 -27.29 48.17
N ALA A 36 -16.86 -27.43 47.50
CA ALA A 36 -17.32 -28.07 46.26
C ALA A 36 -18.64 -27.35 45.83
N ASP A 37 -19.53 -27.77 44.90
CA ASP A 37 -19.62 -28.96 44.04
C ASP A 37 -20.55 -28.71 42.81
N GLU A 38 -20.62 -29.70 41.92
CA GLU A 38 -21.68 -30.08 40.96
C GLU A 38 -22.26 -29.14 39.87
N SER A 39 -22.54 -29.79 38.72
CA SER A 39 -23.58 -29.49 37.72
C SER A 39 -23.48 -28.22 36.85
N GLY A 40 -23.09 -28.38 35.57
CA GLY A 40 -23.04 -27.22 34.67
C GLY A 40 -22.73 -27.38 33.16
N ARG A 41 -23.15 -28.47 32.49
CA ARG A 41 -23.24 -28.60 31.01
C ARG A 41 -21.94 -28.39 30.20
N GLY A 42 -21.54 -29.42 29.46
CA GLY A 42 -20.51 -29.30 28.42
C GLY A 42 -20.88 -28.24 27.39
N ARG A 43 -20.15 -27.13 27.41
CA ARG A 43 -20.08 -26.18 26.29
C ARG A 43 -19.02 -26.75 25.35
N PRO A 44 -19.33 -27.05 24.07
CA PRO A 44 -18.27 -27.31 23.11
C PRO A 44 -17.31 -26.13 23.17
N GLY A 45 -16.03 -26.41 23.39
CA GLY A 45 -15.02 -25.36 23.29
C GLY A 45 -15.19 -24.71 21.93
N ALA A 46 -15.35 -23.38 21.90
CA ALA A 46 -15.37 -22.68 20.64
C ALA A 46 -14.04 -22.97 19.97
N GLU A 47 -14.04 -23.79 18.92
CA GLU A 47 -12.86 -23.98 18.09
C GLU A 47 -12.41 -22.59 17.68
N THR A 48 -11.22 -22.20 18.17
CA THR A 48 -10.58 -20.96 17.75
C THR A 48 -10.32 -21.11 16.28
N LYS A 49 -11.24 -20.59 15.47
CA LYS A 49 -11.25 -20.73 14.02
C LYS A 49 -9.85 -20.33 13.54
N PRO A 50 -9.12 -21.21 12.82
CA PRO A 50 -7.76 -20.90 12.39
C PRO A 50 -7.76 -19.58 11.62
N PRO A 51 -6.66 -18.81 11.70
CA PRO A 51 -6.64 -17.40 11.29
C PRO A 51 -7.22 -17.23 9.89
N THR A 52 -8.07 -16.21 9.77
CA THR A 52 -8.82 -15.87 8.55
C THR A 52 -7.95 -16.07 7.32
N SER A 53 -8.34 -16.99 6.45
CA SER A 53 -7.64 -17.26 5.19
C SER A 53 -7.39 -15.94 4.45
N ALA A 54 -6.19 -15.76 3.91
CA ALA A 54 -5.84 -14.57 3.15
C ALA A 54 -6.92 -14.25 2.10
N PRO A 55 -7.20 -12.96 1.80
CA PRO A 55 -8.15 -12.59 0.78
C PRO A 55 -7.84 -13.32 -0.54
N ARG A 56 -8.87 -13.91 -1.15
CA ARG A 56 -8.79 -14.55 -2.45
C ARG A 56 -9.87 -13.97 -3.34
N VAL A 57 -9.46 -13.55 -4.53
CA VAL A 57 -10.34 -13.02 -5.58
C VAL A 57 -10.03 -13.82 -6.83
N PRO A 58 -11.02 -14.48 -7.46
CA PRO A 58 -10.78 -15.20 -8.70
C PRO A 58 -10.43 -14.23 -9.83
N GLY A 59 -9.71 -14.74 -10.82
CA GLY A 59 -9.43 -14.05 -12.07
C GLY A 59 -10.66 -13.75 -12.93
N VAL A 60 -10.40 -13.28 -14.15
CA VAL A 60 -11.47 -13.12 -15.15
C VAL A 60 -11.98 -14.50 -15.54
N ASP A 61 -13.29 -14.70 -15.49
CA ASP A 61 -13.87 -15.99 -15.88
C ASP A 61 -13.80 -16.19 -17.40
N GLY A 62 -13.70 -17.44 -17.83
CA GLY A 62 -13.63 -17.81 -19.25
C GLY A 62 -14.91 -17.55 -20.05
N SER A 63 -15.91 -16.85 -19.48
CA SER A 63 -17.08 -16.35 -20.20
C SER A 63 -16.94 -14.90 -20.67
N SER A 64 -15.92 -14.18 -20.20
CA SER A 64 -15.56 -12.85 -20.67
C SER A 64 -14.26 -12.89 -21.47
N ASP A 65 -14.15 -12.03 -22.49
CA ASP A 65 -12.92 -11.89 -23.28
C ASP A 65 -11.84 -11.19 -22.42
N PRO A 66 -10.70 -11.84 -22.11
CA PRO A 66 -9.67 -11.26 -21.25
C PRO A 66 -8.92 -10.12 -21.94
N ASP A 67 -8.95 -10.00 -23.26
CA ASP A 67 -8.28 -8.96 -24.05
C ASP A 67 -9.14 -7.70 -24.26
N LEU A 68 -10.30 -7.61 -23.60
CA LEU A 68 -11.15 -6.41 -23.59
C LEU A 68 -10.38 -5.17 -23.12
N LEU A 69 -10.46 -4.12 -23.96
CA LEU A 69 -9.93 -2.79 -23.66
C LEU A 69 -11.04 -1.89 -23.11
N PHE A 70 -10.74 -1.17 -22.03
CA PHE A 70 -11.66 -0.27 -21.33
C PHE A 70 -11.22 1.18 -21.47
N THR A 71 -12.21 2.05 -21.66
CA THR A 71 -12.00 3.50 -21.65
C THR A 71 -11.76 4.01 -20.23
N GLU A 72 -11.13 5.18 -20.10
CA GLU A 72 -10.93 5.84 -18.79
C GLU A 72 -12.26 6.03 -18.02
N ALA A 73 -13.37 6.29 -18.72
CA ALA A 73 -14.69 6.45 -18.11
C ALA A 73 -15.35 5.11 -17.68
N GLN A 74 -14.84 3.96 -18.14
CA GLN A 74 -15.20 2.65 -17.61
C GLN A 74 -14.30 2.31 -16.42
N LEU A 75 -13.00 2.53 -16.53
CA LEU A 75 -12.03 2.34 -15.44
C LEU A 75 -12.41 3.17 -14.19
N GLU A 76 -12.76 4.45 -14.36
CA GLU A 76 -13.15 5.32 -13.23
C GLU A 76 -14.33 4.75 -12.42
N LYS A 77 -15.30 4.11 -13.08
CA LYS A 77 -16.45 3.48 -12.41
C LYS A 77 -16.08 2.21 -11.63
N ALA A 78 -14.92 1.64 -11.92
CA ALA A 78 -14.43 0.41 -11.31
C ALA A 78 -13.45 0.65 -10.14
N LEU A 79 -13.01 1.91 -9.91
CA LEU A 79 -12.23 2.30 -8.74
C LEU A 79 -13.03 2.12 -7.45
N LEU A 80 -12.37 1.79 -6.34
CA LEU A 80 -13.02 1.77 -5.03
C LEU A 80 -13.54 3.16 -4.65
N ASP A 81 -14.72 3.18 -4.06
CA ASP A 81 -15.23 4.37 -3.38
C ASP A 81 -14.63 4.45 -1.97
N GLY A 82 -14.58 5.65 -1.37
CA GLY A 82 -13.80 5.86 -0.14
C GLY A 82 -14.29 5.01 1.05
N ASP A 83 -15.60 4.84 1.18
CA ASP A 83 -16.25 3.98 2.18
C ASP A 83 -15.98 2.49 1.96
N GLU A 84 -15.49 2.11 0.78
CA GLU A 84 -15.14 0.73 0.49
C GLU A 84 -13.79 0.29 1.08
N LEU A 85 -12.90 1.23 1.40
CA LEU A 85 -11.58 0.92 1.97
C LEU A 85 -11.66 0.17 3.31
N PRO A 86 -10.67 -0.67 3.64
CA PRO A 86 -10.47 -1.16 5.00
C PRO A 86 -10.34 0.00 6.00
N GLY A 87 -11.33 0.14 6.89
CA GLY A 87 -11.42 1.24 7.86
C GLY A 87 -12.10 2.52 7.34
N GLY A 88 -12.58 2.54 6.09
CA GLY A 88 -13.19 3.69 5.45
C GLY A 88 -12.19 4.80 5.10
N GLY A 89 -12.66 5.75 4.29
CA GLY A 89 -11.87 6.88 3.83
C GLY A 89 -12.65 7.77 2.89
N ARG A 90 -11.98 8.79 2.36
CA ARG A 90 -12.55 9.76 1.44
C ARG A 90 -11.63 10.03 0.26
N GLU A 91 -12.21 10.23 -0.91
CA GLU A 91 -11.48 10.77 -2.06
C GLU A 91 -11.01 12.19 -1.73
N VAL A 92 -9.72 12.45 -2.00
CA VAL A 92 -9.16 13.81 -1.99
C VAL A 92 -8.87 14.32 -3.39
N TRP A 93 -8.59 13.41 -4.34
CA TRP A 93 -8.33 13.75 -5.73
C TRP A 93 -8.47 12.50 -6.62
N SER A 94 -8.87 12.71 -7.87
CA SER A 94 -8.83 11.72 -8.94
C SER A 94 -8.44 12.37 -10.26
N ALA A 95 -7.84 11.59 -11.16
CA ALA A 95 -7.51 12.03 -12.51
C ALA A 95 -7.54 10.89 -13.51
N ARG A 96 -7.95 11.21 -14.73
CA ARG A 96 -7.86 10.36 -15.92
C ARG A 96 -6.70 10.82 -16.79
N GLY A 97 -6.10 9.88 -17.53
CA GLY A 97 -5.13 10.20 -18.56
C GLY A 97 -4.34 8.97 -19.00
N THR A 98 -3.25 9.19 -19.73
CA THR A 98 -2.35 8.09 -20.09
C THR A 98 -1.48 7.68 -18.91
N PHE A 99 -1.10 6.40 -18.86
CA PHE A 99 -0.29 5.77 -17.81
C PHE A 99 0.83 6.69 -17.25
N ASN A 100 1.73 7.19 -18.10
CA ASN A 100 2.86 8.03 -17.67
C ASN A 100 2.46 9.43 -17.14
N GLN A 101 1.23 9.91 -17.39
CA GLN A 101 0.77 11.23 -16.94
C GLN A 101 0.12 11.18 -15.55
N VAL A 102 -0.58 10.09 -15.21
CA VAL A 102 -1.40 10.01 -13.99
C VAL A 102 -0.98 8.90 -13.02
N ALA A 103 -0.47 7.77 -13.51
CA ALA A 103 0.05 6.71 -12.63
C ALA A 103 1.48 6.98 -12.12
N GLN A 104 2.12 8.05 -12.63
CA GLN A 104 3.48 8.49 -12.31
C GLN A 104 4.45 7.32 -12.03
N VAL A 105 4.78 6.54 -13.08
CA VAL A 105 5.99 5.72 -13.00
C VAL A 105 7.12 6.66 -12.61
N PRO A 106 7.78 6.47 -11.45
CA PRO A 106 8.61 7.53 -10.89
C PRO A 106 9.70 7.92 -11.89
N GLU A 107 9.82 9.22 -12.15
CA GLU A 107 10.69 9.71 -13.22
C GLU A 107 12.10 9.15 -13.06
N GLY A 108 12.63 8.62 -14.18
CA GLY A 108 13.69 7.64 -14.19
C GLY A 108 15.07 8.04 -13.66
N GLY A 109 15.21 9.26 -13.16
CA GLY A 109 16.46 9.80 -12.63
C GLY A 109 16.73 9.44 -11.17
N GLY A 110 15.71 9.38 -10.30
CA GLY A 110 15.91 9.27 -8.84
C GLY A 110 15.70 7.88 -8.28
N LEU A 111 14.70 7.15 -8.79
CA LEU A 111 14.53 5.74 -8.46
C LEU A 111 15.49 4.89 -9.31
N TRP A 112 15.10 4.35 -10.46
CA TRP A 112 15.81 3.23 -11.12
C TRP A 112 17.23 3.51 -11.74
N ALA A 113 17.92 4.55 -11.26
CA ALA A 113 19.29 4.94 -11.61
C ALA A 113 20.34 3.85 -11.29
N ASP A 114 20.40 3.34 -10.05
CA ASP A 114 21.45 2.40 -9.62
C ASP A 114 21.20 0.92 -10.01
N CYS A 115 20.11 0.65 -10.72
CA CYS A 115 19.84 -0.69 -11.22
C CYS A 115 20.96 -1.19 -12.16
N PRO A 116 21.28 -2.50 -12.13
CA PRO A 116 22.25 -3.11 -13.04
C PRO A 116 21.96 -2.77 -14.51
N ALA A 117 23.02 -2.61 -15.32
CA ALA A 117 22.88 -2.29 -16.75
C ALA A 117 21.98 -3.27 -17.51
N ALA A 118 21.95 -4.55 -17.09
CA ALA A 118 21.12 -5.60 -17.67
C ALA A 118 19.61 -5.28 -17.67
N VAL A 119 19.09 -4.58 -16.66
CA VAL A 119 17.65 -4.26 -16.54
C VAL A 119 17.29 -2.86 -17.08
N LYS A 120 18.24 -2.14 -17.70
CA LYS A 120 17.96 -0.83 -18.31
C LYS A 120 17.04 -0.94 -19.53
N GLY A 121 17.05 -2.08 -20.23
CA GLY A 121 16.09 -2.38 -21.28
C GLY A 121 14.66 -2.50 -20.74
N ASP A 122 14.49 -3.28 -19.68
CA ASP A 122 13.21 -3.50 -18.99
C ASP A 122 12.61 -2.19 -18.44
N ILE A 123 13.46 -1.34 -17.85
CA ILE A 123 13.08 0.00 -17.38
C ILE A 123 12.58 0.87 -18.55
N ALA A 124 13.30 0.87 -19.68
CA ALA A 124 12.91 1.64 -20.86
C ALA A 124 11.63 1.09 -21.51
N GLU A 125 11.42 -0.23 -21.50
CA GLU A 125 10.18 -0.87 -21.98
C GLU A 125 9.00 -0.45 -21.10
N LEU A 126 9.11 -0.52 -19.77
CA LEU A 126 8.09 -0.04 -18.83
C LEU A 126 7.73 1.43 -19.05
N TRP A 127 8.71 2.32 -19.27
CA TRP A 127 8.43 3.72 -19.61
C TRP A 127 7.80 3.92 -20.98
N ALA A 128 7.87 2.94 -21.88
CA ALA A 128 7.22 2.96 -23.19
C ALA A 128 5.76 2.45 -23.14
N PHE A 129 5.29 1.85 -22.03
CA PHE A 129 3.89 1.46 -21.90
C PHE A 129 2.95 2.65 -22.00
N ARG A 130 1.88 2.50 -22.78
CA ARG A 130 0.78 3.46 -22.87
C ARG A 130 -0.52 2.68 -22.73
N ALA A 131 -1.38 3.15 -21.85
CA ALA A 131 -2.67 2.57 -21.52
C ALA A 131 -3.61 3.73 -21.12
N PRO A 132 -4.91 3.66 -21.44
CA PRO A 132 -5.94 4.38 -20.68
C PRO A 132 -5.78 4.07 -19.20
N SER A 133 -5.78 5.10 -18.38
CA SER A 133 -5.60 4.94 -16.94
C SER A 133 -6.37 5.96 -16.13
N VAL A 134 -6.71 5.57 -14.91
CA VAL A 134 -7.31 6.46 -13.90
C VAL A 134 -6.59 6.23 -12.59
N VAL A 135 -6.28 7.31 -11.89
CA VAL A 135 -5.77 7.30 -10.52
C VAL A 135 -6.78 7.96 -9.60
N ARG A 136 -6.92 7.42 -8.39
CA ARG A 136 -7.67 8.00 -7.29
C ARG A 136 -6.82 7.98 -6.04
N HIS A 137 -6.77 9.11 -5.35
CA HIS A 137 -6.05 9.29 -4.10
C HIS A 137 -7.07 9.35 -2.96
N LEU A 138 -7.00 8.36 -2.07
CA LEU A 138 -7.91 8.18 -0.95
C LEU A 138 -7.18 8.51 0.36
N VAL A 139 -7.85 9.17 1.30
CA VAL A 139 -7.34 9.34 2.67
C VAL A 139 -8.16 8.45 3.61
N PRO A 140 -7.56 7.48 4.32
CA PRO A 140 -8.26 6.69 5.33
C PRO A 140 -8.83 7.58 6.44
N ASP A 141 -10.01 7.24 6.95
CA ASP A 141 -10.65 8.01 8.02
C ASP A 141 -10.06 7.72 9.41
N ASP A 142 -9.41 6.56 9.59
CA ASP A 142 -8.62 6.29 10.79
C ASP A 142 -7.37 7.19 10.84
N ARG A 143 -7.32 8.07 11.85
CA ARG A 143 -6.18 8.94 12.14
C ARG A 143 -4.86 8.18 12.32
N LYS A 144 -4.87 6.92 12.80
CA LYS A 144 -3.65 6.12 12.92
C LYS A 144 -3.16 5.65 11.55
N ALA A 145 -4.06 5.15 10.71
CA ALA A 145 -3.74 4.78 9.31
C ALA A 145 -3.29 5.99 8.46
N ALA A 146 -3.75 7.21 8.80
CA ALA A 146 -3.38 8.45 8.13
C ALA A 146 -2.08 9.12 8.63
N ALA A 147 -1.49 8.68 9.76
CA ALA A 147 -0.41 9.39 10.46
C ALA A 147 1.01 9.19 9.91
N GLY A 148 1.19 8.59 8.73
CA GLY A 148 2.52 8.30 8.16
C GLY A 148 2.77 8.94 6.79
N GLY A 149 3.76 9.86 6.71
CA GLY A 149 4.36 10.39 5.48
C GLY A 149 3.43 11.24 4.61
N ALA A 150 2.51 10.56 3.93
CA ALA A 150 1.27 11.13 3.42
C ALA A 150 0.16 10.13 3.76
N GLY A 151 -0.89 10.58 4.44
CA GLY A 151 -2.07 9.75 4.76
C GLY A 151 -2.92 9.42 3.52
N ILE A 152 -2.32 9.39 2.33
CA ILE A 152 -2.95 9.21 1.03
C ILE A 152 -2.58 7.81 0.52
N ARG A 153 -3.55 7.09 -0.02
CA ARG A 153 -3.39 5.77 -0.65
C ARG A 153 -3.77 5.92 -2.12
N PRO A 154 -2.84 5.76 -3.08
CA PRO A 154 -3.17 5.73 -4.49
C PRO A 154 -3.82 4.38 -4.85
N GLU A 155 -4.91 4.46 -5.58
CA GLU A 155 -5.46 3.37 -6.38
C GLU A 155 -5.30 3.73 -7.85
N VAL A 156 -4.71 2.84 -8.65
CA VAL A 156 -4.49 3.02 -10.08
C VAL A 156 -5.10 1.86 -10.85
N LEU A 157 -5.88 2.17 -11.88
CA LEU A 157 -6.37 1.20 -12.86
C LEU A 157 -5.81 1.50 -14.24
N LEU A 158 -5.26 0.47 -14.90
CA LEU A 158 -4.72 0.54 -16.27
C LEU A 158 -5.46 -0.46 -17.15
N SER A 159 -5.80 -0.12 -18.39
CA SER A 159 -6.30 -1.09 -19.38
C SER A 159 -5.35 -1.26 -20.56
N MET A 160 -5.02 -2.51 -20.87
CA MET A 160 -4.27 -2.92 -22.06
C MET A 160 -4.73 -4.33 -22.48
N THR A 161 -4.14 -4.93 -23.53
CA THR A 161 -4.40 -6.34 -23.83
C THR A 161 -3.80 -7.23 -22.75
N ARG A 162 -4.28 -8.46 -22.60
CA ARG A 162 -3.79 -9.41 -21.59
C ARG A 162 -2.29 -9.64 -21.74
N GLU A 163 -1.80 -9.89 -22.95
CA GLU A 163 -0.37 -10.08 -23.25
C GLU A 163 0.49 -8.90 -22.75
N ARG A 164 -0.01 -7.66 -22.96
CA ARG A 164 0.67 -6.45 -22.48
C ARG A 164 0.61 -6.33 -20.97
N ALA A 165 -0.51 -6.70 -20.34
CA ALA A 165 -0.66 -6.66 -18.89
C ALA A 165 0.22 -7.72 -18.20
N ASP A 166 0.32 -8.93 -18.76
CA ASP A 166 1.26 -9.98 -18.33
C ASP A 166 2.71 -9.45 -18.42
N ARG A 167 3.13 -8.88 -19.56
CA ARG A 167 4.47 -8.30 -19.74
C ARG A 167 4.76 -7.13 -18.80
N TYR A 168 3.79 -6.24 -18.58
CA TYR A 168 3.93 -5.13 -17.63
C TYR A 168 4.18 -5.63 -16.20
N LEU A 169 3.40 -6.63 -15.76
CA LEU A 169 3.50 -7.18 -14.41
C LEU A 169 4.81 -7.97 -14.23
N GLU A 170 5.22 -8.75 -15.24
CA GLU A 170 6.50 -9.45 -15.31
C GLU A 170 7.68 -8.49 -15.09
N LEU A 171 7.76 -7.43 -15.90
CA LEU A 171 8.84 -6.45 -15.83
C LEU A 171 8.86 -5.72 -14.49
N THR A 172 7.69 -5.28 -14.01
CA THR A 172 7.58 -4.57 -12.72
C THR A 172 8.06 -5.45 -11.57
N ARG A 173 7.58 -6.69 -11.51
CA ARG A 173 8.00 -7.73 -10.56
C ARG A 173 9.51 -8.00 -10.65
N ALA A 174 10.07 -8.09 -11.86
CA ALA A 174 11.48 -8.33 -12.08
C ALA A 174 12.36 -7.18 -11.58
N LEU A 175 11.97 -5.92 -11.79
CA LEU A 175 12.71 -4.77 -11.27
C LEU A 175 12.73 -4.73 -9.74
N TYR A 176 11.60 -4.93 -9.07
CA TYR A 176 11.56 -4.98 -7.60
C TYR A 176 12.35 -6.15 -7.00
N LYS A 177 12.52 -7.27 -7.73
CA LYS A 177 13.38 -8.40 -7.33
C LYS A 177 14.87 -8.19 -7.63
N SER A 178 15.23 -7.34 -8.60
CA SER A 178 16.61 -7.23 -9.14
C SER A 178 17.34 -5.93 -8.85
N CYS A 179 16.62 -4.84 -8.56
CA CYS A 179 17.20 -3.53 -8.24
C CYS A 179 17.32 -3.32 -6.72
N PRO A 180 18.50 -3.52 -6.11
CA PRO A 180 18.75 -2.99 -4.76
C PRO A 180 18.74 -1.45 -4.80
N ARG A 181 18.38 -0.79 -3.69
CA ARG A 181 18.67 0.64 -3.49
C ARG A 181 19.40 0.93 -2.19
N THR A 182 20.59 1.46 -2.38
CA THR A 182 21.23 2.35 -1.41
C THR A 182 21.36 3.71 -2.11
N ALA A 183 20.36 4.57 -1.98
CA ALA A 183 20.39 5.89 -2.59
C ALA A 183 21.15 6.85 -1.66
N VAL A 184 22.41 7.11 -2.01
CA VAL A 184 23.28 8.04 -1.27
C VAL A 184 23.23 9.40 -1.97
N ASP A 185 22.27 10.25 -1.63
CA ASP A 185 22.32 11.65 -2.02
C ASP A 185 23.28 12.41 -1.10
N ALA A 186 24.57 12.34 -1.42
CA ALA A 186 25.64 12.97 -0.65
C ALA A 186 25.62 14.51 -0.68
N GLU A 187 24.77 15.15 -1.50
CA GLU A 187 24.67 16.61 -1.58
C GLU A 187 23.34 17.18 -1.03
N ALA A 188 22.28 16.36 -0.88
CA ALA A 188 20.96 16.83 -0.40
C ALA A 188 20.54 16.34 1.00
N GLY A 189 21.18 15.33 1.60
CA GLY A 189 20.80 14.88 2.95
C GLY A 189 21.42 13.57 3.43
N PRO A 190 20.86 12.95 4.49
CA PRO A 190 21.23 11.61 4.91
C PRO A 190 20.99 10.59 3.78
N PRO A 191 21.87 9.58 3.62
CA PRO A 191 21.60 8.49 2.70
C PRO A 191 20.32 7.73 3.08
N HIS A 192 19.42 7.48 2.13
CA HIS A 192 18.24 6.63 2.36
C HIS A 192 18.43 5.28 1.67
N THR A 193 18.45 4.21 2.46
CA THR A 193 18.49 2.83 1.94
C THR A 193 17.06 2.37 1.71
N TYR A 194 16.72 2.02 0.47
CA TYR A 194 15.41 1.46 0.12
C TYR A 194 15.57 -0.02 -0.23
N ARG A 195 15.05 -0.90 0.62
CA ARG A 195 14.98 -2.33 0.31
C ARG A 195 13.60 -2.65 -0.24
N TYR A 196 13.56 -3.14 -1.48
CA TYR A 196 12.37 -3.67 -2.11
C TYR A 196 12.36 -5.20 -2.05
N THR A 197 11.16 -5.78 -1.90
CA THR A 197 10.87 -7.18 -2.25
C THR A 197 9.57 -7.23 -3.04
N ALA A 198 9.36 -8.30 -3.80
CA ALA A 198 8.08 -8.58 -4.47
C ALA A 198 7.69 -10.03 -4.19
N ASP A 199 6.64 -10.22 -3.38
CA ASP A 199 6.14 -11.53 -2.97
C ASP A 199 4.85 -11.85 -3.72
N ASP A 200 4.81 -13.01 -4.38
CA ASP A 200 3.67 -13.42 -5.20
C ASP A 200 2.45 -13.81 -4.33
N VAL A 201 1.23 -13.44 -4.76
CA VAL A 201 -0.01 -13.66 -3.97
C VAL A 201 -1.18 -14.12 -4.84
N GLU A 202 -2.12 -14.87 -4.23
CA GLU A 202 -3.28 -15.45 -4.92
C GLU A 202 -4.46 -14.46 -5.05
N LEU A 203 -4.29 -13.44 -5.88
CA LEU A 203 -5.35 -12.47 -6.23
C LEU A 203 -5.46 -12.32 -7.75
N GLY A 204 -6.69 -12.34 -8.27
CA GLY A 204 -6.97 -12.17 -9.70
C GLY A 204 -6.42 -13.32 -10.54
N ASP A 205 -5.89 -12.99 -11.72
CA ASP A 205 -5.21 -13.95 -12.60
C ASP A 205 -3.70 -14.06 -12.29
N ASP A 206 -3.07 -12.97 -11.85
CA ASP A 206 -1.69 -12.91 -11.34
C ASP A 206 -1.55 -11.68 -10.44
N ALA A 207 -0.76 -11.78 -9.37
CA ALA A 207 -0.53 -10.69 -8.44
C ALA A 207 0.77 -10.82 -7.64
N PHE A 208 1.28 -9.68 -7.16
CA PHE A 208 2.35 -9.63 -6.18
C PHE A 208 2.20 -8.41 -5.24
N VAL A 209 2.83 -8.51 -4.07
CA VAL A 209 2.98 -7.43 -3.10
C VAL A 209 4.42 -6.93 -3.15
N GLU A 210 4.62 -5.70 -3.58
CA GLU A 210 5.81 -4.94 -3.29
C GLU A 210 5.84 -4.63 -1.78
N THR A 211 6.98 -4.90 -1.13
CA THR A 211 7.31 -4.31 0.17
C THR A 211 8.49 -3.37 -0.01
N SER A 212 8.34 -2.11 0.38
CA SER A 212 9.41 -1.11 0.41
C SER A 212 9.78 -0.79 1.86
N GLN A 213 11.07 -0.84 2.20
CA GLN A 213 11.60 -0.47 3.51
C GLN A 213 12.62 0.67 3.34
N SER A 214 12.27 1.88 3.78
CA SER A 214 13.20 3.01 3.89
C SER A 214 13.92 2.98 5.23
N LYS A 215 15.25 2.86 5.23
CA LYS A 215 16.08 3.14 6.41
C LYS A 215 16.99 4.34 6.15
N ASP A 216 16.84 5.36 6.97
CA ASP A 216 17.69 6.54 7.00
C ASP A 216 19.05 6.14 7.60
N ALA A 217 20.14 6.44 6.90
CA ALA A 217 21.48 6.02 7.33
C ALA A 217 21.96 6.78 8.58
N ASP A 218 21.41 7.95 8.85
CA ASP A 218 21.66 8.75 10.06
C ASP A 218 20.86 8.29 11.29
N ALA A 219 20.23 7.11 11.26
CA ALA A 219 19.46 6.55 12.38
C ALA A 219 20.29 6.20 13.65
N GLU A 220 21.59 6.54 13.71
CA GLU A 220 22.34 6.65 14.97
C GLU A 220 22.04 7.96 15.73
N GLN A 221 21.42 8.96 15.08
CA GLN A 221 20.73 10.04 15.78
C GLN A 221 19.40 9.50 16.32
N GLU A 222 19.27 9.50 17.64
CA GLU A 222 18.20 8.94 18.49
C GLU A 222 16.76 9.44 18.19
N ASN A 223 16.56 10.26 17.16
CA ASN A 223 15.30 10.95 16.84
C ASN A 223 14.84 10.81 15.38
N VAL A 224 15.55 10.08 14.51
CA VAL A 224 15.06 9.76 13.16
C VAL A 224 14.23 8.49 13.23
N ALA A 225 12.91 8.65 13.29
CA ALA A 225 11.99 7.52 13.44
C ALA A 225 11.98 6.61 12.19
N ASP A 226 12.21 5.32 12.39
CA ASP A 226 12.00 4.29 11.37
C ASP A 226 10.55 4.40 10.84
N LEU A 227 10.41 4.73 9.55
CA LEU A 227 9.11 4.89 8.89
C LEU A 227 8.41 3.54 8.69
N GLY A 228 9.10 2.43 8.90
CA GLY A 228 8.61 1.07 8.72
C GLY A 228 8.30 0.71 7.26
N PRO A 229 8.00 -0.56 6.98
CA PRO A 229 7.65 -0.99 5.63
C PRO A 229 6.41 -0.25 5.11
N SER A 230 6.40 0.08 3.82
CA SER A 230 5.17 0.28 3.05
C SER A 230 4.92 -0.91 2.11
N TYR A 231 3.66 -1.13 1.78
CA TYR A 231 3.19 -2.21 0.93
C TYR A 231 2.38 -1.64 -0.23
N GLN A 232 2.68 -2.13 -1.44
CA GLN A 232 1.93 -1.83 -2.65
C GLN A 232 1.58 -3.14 -3.36
N VAL A 233 0.30 -3.33 -3.67
CA VAL A 233 -0.20 -4.57 -4.26
C VAL A 233 -0.55 -4.33 -5.73
N TYR A 234 -0.06 -5.20 -6.59
CA TYR A 234 -0.37 -5.23 -8.01
C TYR A 234 -1.19 -6.49 -8.31
N VAL A 235 -2.32 -6.35 -8.99
CA VAL A 235 -3.23 -7.46 -9.36
C VAL A 235 -3.61 -7.31 -10.83
N ARG A 236 -3.54 -8.40 -11.61
CA ARG A 236 -4.03 -8.47 -12.98
C ARG A 236 -5.39 -9.18 -13.06
N LEU A 237 -6.28 -8.61 -13.85
CA LEU A 237 -7.58 -9.18 -14.24
C LEU A 237 -7.75 -9.00 -15.75
N GLY A 238 -7.60 -10.07 -16.52
CA GLY A 238 -7.51 -10.02 -17.98
C GLY A 238 -6.36 -9.11 -18.40
N GLY A 239 -6.71 -8.05 -19.13
CA GLY A 239 -5.82 -6.95 -19.54
C GLY A 239 -5.84 -5.72 -18.61
N VAL A 240 -6.58 -5.76 -17.49
CA VAL A 240 -6.60 -4.68 -16.49
C VAL A 240 -5.56 -4.94 -15.40
N ILE A 241 -4.77 -3.91 -15.06
CA ILE A 241 -3.90 -3.89 -13.88
C ILE A 241 -4.52 -2.99 -12.82
N VAL A 242 -4.69 -3.53 -11.62
CA VAL A 242 -5.09 -2.84 -10.39
C VAL A 242 -3.86 -2.65 -9.51
N THR A 243 -3.59 -1.43 -9.05
CA THR A 243 -2.53 -1.12 -8.09
C THR A 243 -3.11 -0.42 -6.87
N SER A 244 -2.76 -0.87 -5.66
CA SER A 244 -3.13 -0.20 -4.40
C SER A 244 -1.88 0.03 -3.54
N GLY A 245 -1.52 1.30 -3.31
CA GLY A 245 -0.21 1.70 -2.78
C GLY A 245 -0.19 2.30 -1.37
N ASP A 246 1.04 2.54 -0.89
CA ASP A 246 1.39 3.26 0.36
C ASP A 246 0.81 2.71 1.67
N TRP A 247 0.38 1.45 1.71
CA TRP A 247 -0.15 0.84 2.94
C TRP A 247 0.94 0.58 3.97
N LYS A 248 0.65 0.81 5.27
CA LYS A 248 1.56 0.46 6.38
C LYS A 248 1.26 -0.88 7.05
N ASP A 249 0.13 -1.50 6.72
CA ASP A 249 -0.22 -2.86 7.13
C ASP A 249 -0.45 -3.75 5.90
N ARG A 250 0.20 -4.91 5.86
CA ARG A 250 0.18 -5.83 4.71
C ARG A 250 -1.18 -6.50 4.53
N ALA A 251 -1.91 -6.76 5.61
CA ALA A 251 -3.22 -7.40 5.54
C ALA A 251 -4.28 -6.42 5.03
N ALA A 252 -4.23 -5.15 5.46
CA ALA A 252 -5.06 -4.06 4.94
C ALA A 252 -4.76 -3.80 3.46
N ALA A 253 -3.49 -3.79 3.04
CA ALA A 253 -3.10 -3.67 1.64
C ALA A 253 -3.74 -4.77 0.76
N LEU A 254 -3.63 -6.03 1.19
CA LEU A 254 -4.23 -7.18 0.51
C LEU A 254 -5.76 -7.13 0.52
N ALA A 255 -6.39 -6.69 1.61
CA ALA A 255 -7.84 -6.56 1.68
C ALA A 255 -8.38 -5.45 0.76
N ALA A 256 -7.68 -4.31 0.68
CA ALA A 256 -8.02 -3.23 -0.25
C ALA A 256 -7.86 -3.67 -1.70
N ALA A 257 -6.71 -4.26 -2.05
CA ALA A 257 -6.44 -4.76 -3.40
C ALA A 257 -7.42 -5.86 -3.82
N ALA A 258 -7.79 -6.76 -2.92
CA ALA A 258 -8.82 -7.76 -3.17
C ALA A 258 -10.18 -7.11 -3.47
N LYS A 259 -10.59 -6.09 -2.70
CA LYS A 259 -11.87 -5.43 -2.95
C LYS A 259 -11.87 -4.65 -4.28
N ALA A 260 -10.77 -3.96 -4.60
CA ALA A 260 -10.59 -3.27 -5.88
C ALA A 260 -10.64 -4.27 -7.05
N ALA A 261 -9.97 -5.41 -6.92
CA ALA A 261 -10.02 -6.49 -7.90
C ALA A 261 -11.45 -7.03 -8.11
N GLU A 262 -12.21 -7.30 -7.05
CA GLU A 262 -13.59 -7.78 -7.20
C GLU A 262 -14.53 -6.70 -7.79
N LYS A 263 -14.33 -5.42 -7.46
CA LYS A 263 -15.08 -4.31 -8.10
C LYS A 263 -14.75 -4.18 -9.58
N VAL A 264 -13.48 -4.28 -9.97
CA VAL A 264 -13.04 -4.32 -11.38
C VAL A 264 -13.66 -5.52 -12.11
N ARG A 265 -13.55 -6.72 -11.54
CA ARG A 265 -14.09 -7.96 -12.12
C ARG A 265 -15.60 -7.87 -12.33
N THR A 266 -16.36 -7.40 -11.34
CA THR A 266 -17.83 -7.28 -11.43
C THR A 266 -18.31 -6.10 -12.28
N THR A 267 -17.54 -5.01 -12.38
CA THR A 267 -17.93 -3.80 -13.14
C THR A 267 -17.53 -3.88 -14.61
N LEU A 268 -16.37 -4.48 -14.93
CA LEU A 268 -15.79 -4.48 -16.27
C LEU A 268 -15.91 -5.82 -17.00
N TYR A 269 -15.83 -6.93 -16.26
CA TYR A 269 -15.87 -8.29 -16.79
C TYR A 269 -17.15 -9.05 -16.43
N SER A 270 -18.21 -8.34 -16.03
CA SER A 270 -19.53 -8.96 -15.86
C SER A 270 -20.11 -9.39 -17.21
N LYS A 271 -20.62 -10.62 -17.26
CA LYS A 271 -21.35 -11.13 -18.42
C LYS A 271 -22.52 -10.17 -18.74
N PRO A 272 -22.69 -9.73 -20.01
CA PRO A 272 -23.85 -8.92 -20.36
C PRO A 272 -25.15 -9.66 -19.98
N PRO A 273 -26.15 -8.97 -19.42
CA PRO A 273 -27.40 -9.60 -19.01
C PRO A 273 -28.02 -10.31 -20.22
N ASN A 274 -28.37 -11.59 -20.09
CA ASN A 274 -28.72 -12.47 -21.20
C ASN A 274 -29.84 -11.84 -22.07
N GLY A 275 -29.46 -11.25 -23.20
CA GLY A 275 -30.40 -10.78 -24.20
C GLY A 275 -30.98 -11.97 -24.93
N HIS A 276 -32.27 -12.24 -24.73
CA HIS A 276 -33.01 -13.12 -25.63
C HIS A 276 -33.06 -12.50 -27.03
N GLY A 277 -32.60 -13.26 -28.02
CA GLY A 277 -32.81 -13.05 -29.45
C GLY A 277 -33.24 -14.36 -30.08
#